data_AF-A0A961JPT2-F1
#
_entry.id   AF-A0A961JPT2-F1
#
_cell.length_a   1.000
_cell.length_b   1.000
_cell.length_c   1.000
_cell.angle_alpha   90.00
_cell.angle_beta   90.00
_cell.angle_gamma   90.00
#
_symmetry.space_group_name_H-M   'P 1'
#
loop_
_entity.id
_entity.type
_entity.pdbx_description
1 polymer ?
#
loop_
_entity_poly.entity_id
_entity_poly.type
_entity_poly.pdbx_seq_one_letter_code
_entity_poly.pdbx_strand_id
1 'polypeptide(L)'
;RYGVAAPVVAAIWGVETGFGARRGDIPVISALSTLGYESRRAGFFESQLTAALAILQDGDIAPGKMVGSWAGAMGHTQFIPTTYRAHAVDFTGDGRRDIWADDPADALASAANYLAKSGWHKGGLWGLEVRLPGASDDLVTRSVPDWRARGVTRASGGALPDHGAATLILPNGAGGPAFLLFANYRVLRTYNDSMKYALGVGHLSDRLAGGGPLVGSFGEDAQGLTFKERKELQERLTKAGFDTDGADGVIGDKTTLAIRAYEAAKGLAVTGLASKALLDHLRR
;
A
#
# COMPACT_ATOMS: atom_id res chain seq x y z
N ARG A 1 -13.84 -5.76 -18.55
CA ARG A 1 -13.63 -7.23 -18.53
C ARG A 1 -13.76 -7.84 -17.13
N TYR A 2 -13.02 -7.35 -16.12
CA TYR A 2 -12.90 -8.05 -14.82
C TYR A 2 -13.87 -7.61 -13.70
N GLY A 3 -14.70 -6.58 -13.92
CA GLY A 3 -15.64 -6.10 -12.88
C GLY A 3 -14.98 -5.30 -11.75
N VAL A 4 -13.67 -5.04 -11.85
CA VAL A 4 -12.90 -4.18 -10.95
C VAL A 4 -12.79 -2.78 -11.55
N ALA A 5 -12.96 -1.75 -10.74
CA ALA A 5 -12.87 -0.36 -11.19
C ALA A 5 -11.40 0.04 -11.46
N ALA A 6 -11.16 0.83 -12.51
CA ALA A 6 -9.80 1.27 -12.88
C ALA A 6 -9.04 1.99 -11.75
N PRO A 7 -9.65 2.89 -10.95
CA PRO A 7 -8.97 3.51 -9.80
C PRO A 7 -8.46 2.51 -8.76
N VAL A 8 -9.14 1.36 -8.58
CA VAL A 8 -8.69 0.31 -7.65
C VAL A 8 -7.43 -0.37 -8.16
N VAL A 9 -7.40 -0.73 -9.45
CA VAL A 9 -6.25 -1.35 -10.09
C VAL A 9 -5.05 -0.39 -10.11
N ALA A 10 -5.30 0.88 -10.45
CA ALA A 10 -4.29 1.92 -10.41
C ALA A 10 -3.76 2.17 -8.98
N ALA A 11 -4.61 2.10 -7.95
CA ALA A 11 -4.18 2.25 -6.57
C ALA A 11 -3.25 1.11 -6.12
N ILE A 12 -3.57 -0.14 -6.48
CA ILE A 12 -2.67 -1.27 -6.25
C ILE A 12 -1.34 -1.03 -6.96
N TRP A 13 -1.37 -0.67 -8.25
CA TRP A 13 -0.15 -0.41 -9.00
C TRP A 13 0.71 0.73 -8.40
N GLY A 14 0.06 1.78 -7.91
CA GLY A 14 0.71 2.89 -7.21
C GLY A 14 1.36 2.45 -5.89
N VAL A 15 0.67 1.64 -5.08
CA VAL A 15 1.19 1.18 -3.79
C VAL A 15 2.30 0.14 -3.96
N GLU A 16 2.14 -0.81 -4.88
CA GLU A 16 3.11 -1.91 -5.07
C GLU A 16 4.44 -1.41 -5.65
N THR A 17 4.40 -0.51 -6.64
CA THR A 17 5.61 -0.15 -7.39
C THR A 17 5.75 1.34 -7.71
N GLY A 18 4.90 2.21 -7.17
CA GLY A 18 4.90 3.62 -7.55
C GLY A 18 4.61 3.80 -9.03
N PHE A 19 3.60 3.06 -9.55
CA PHE A 19 3.26 3.03 -10.96
C PHE A 19 4.40 2.51 -11.86
N GLY A 20 5.13 1.50 -11.40
CA GLY A 20 6.24 0.88 -12.15
C GLY A 20 7.58 1.58 -12.00
N ALA A 21 7.67 2.70 -11.28
CA ALA A 21 8.94 3.36 -11.00
C ALA A 21 9.91 2.48 -10.17
N ARG A 22 9.36 1.60 -9.33
CA ARG A 22 10.13 0.71 -8.44
C ARG A 22 9.61 -0.73 -8.56
N ARG A 23 9.94 -1.40 -9.68
CA ARG A 23 9.61 -2.83 -9.94
C ARG A 23 10.52 -3.81 -9.19
N GLY A 24 11.60 -3.29 -8.60
CA GLY A 24 12.73 -4.07 -8.12
C GLY A 24 13.73 -4.33 -9.24
N ASP A 25 14.98 -4.50 -8.85
CA ASP A 25 16.15 -4.70 -9.70
C ASP A 25 16.91 -6.00 -9.35
N ILE A 26 16.38 -6.77 -8.40
CA ILE A 26 17.00 -8.02 -7.94
C ILE A 26 16.56 -9.16 -8.88
N PRO A 27 17.49 -9.95 -9.44
CA PRO A 27 17.16 -11.14 -10.22
C PRO A 27 16.35 -12.14 -9.38
N VAL A 28 15.12 -12.47 -9.82
CA VAL A 28 14.17 -13.28 -9.05
C VAL A 28 14.70 -14.67 -8.76
N ILE A 29 15.36 -15.31 -9.74
CA ILE A 29 15.97 -16.63 -9.57
C ILE A 29 17.06 -16.59 -8.49
N SER A 30 17.86 -15.52 -8.44
CA SER A 30 18.89 -15.35 -7.41
C SER A 30 18.26 -15.22 -6.03
N ALA A 31 17.30 -14.30 -5.87
CA ALA A 31 16.61 -14.07 -4.61
C ALA A 31 15.95 -15.35 -4.05
N LEU A 32 15.21 -16.05 -4.90
CA LEU A 32 14.50 -17.26 -4.50
C LEU A 32 15.43 -18.45 -4.23
N SER A 33 16.54 -18.57 -4.97
CA SER A 33 17.57 -19.59 -4.69
C SER A 33 18.24 -19.36 -3.35
N THR A 34 18.64 -18.11 -3.05
CA THR A 34 19.23 -17.73 -1.76
C THR A 34 18.27 -18.03 -0.61
N LEU A 35 17.00 -17.62 -0.74
CA LEU A 35 16.00 -17.84 0.31
C LEU A 35 15.57 -19.31 0.40
N GLY A 36 15.58 -20.06 -0.69
CA GLY A 36 15.39 -21.52 -0.66
C GLY A 36 16.50 -22.22 0.13
N TYR A 37 17.74 -21.75 0.00
CA TYR A 37 18.90 -22.33 0.68
C TYR A 37 18.98 -21.96 2.18
N GLU A 38 18.81 -20.68 2.54
CA GLU A 38 19.15 -20.18 3.89
C GLU A 38 17.93 -19.81 4.76
N SER A 39 16.72 -19.73 4.20
CA SER A 39 15.56 -19.26 4.96
C SER A 39 14.96 -20.34 5.85
N ARG A 40 14.40 -19.92 6.99
CA ARG A 40 13.49 -20.73 7.80
C ARG A 40 12.20 -21.16 7.07
N ARG A 41 11.94 -20.57 5.88
CA ARG A 41 10.79 -20.89 5.01
C ARG A 41 11.23 -21.55 3.70
N ALA A 42 12.33 -22.32 3.70
CA ALA A 42 12.91 -22.97 2.52
C ALA A 42 11.85 -23.56 1.56
N GLY A 43 10.97 -24.44 2.03
CA GLY A 43 9.95 -25.08 1.18
C GLY A 43 8.96 -24.10 0.50
N PHE A 44 8.66 -22.96 1.14
CA PHE A 44 7.88 -21.91 0.47
C PHE A 44 8.68 -21.30 -0.69
N PHE A 45 9.94 -20.92 -0.47
CA PHE A 45 10.77 -20.29 -1.50
C PHE A 45 11.17 -21.27 -2.62
N GLU A 46 11.37 -22.56 -2.32
CA GLU A 46 11.56 -23.60 -3.33
C GLU A 46 10.33 -23.75 -4.24
N SER A 47 9.11 -23.66 -3.68
CA SER A 47 7.88 -23.67 -4.49
C SER A 47 7.80 -22.45 -5.43
N GLN A 48 8.22 -21.28 -4.94
CA GLN A 48 8.27 -20.07 -5.75
C GLN A 48 9.36 -20.16 -6.81
N LEU A 49 10.54 -20.69 -6.48
CA LEU A 49 11.64 -20.89 -7.42
C LEU A 49 11.23 -21.84 -8.56
N THR A 50 10.59 -22.96 -8.22
CA THR A 50 10.06 -23.91 -9.21
C THR A 50 9.05 -23.24 -10.14
N ALA A 51 8.13 -22.47 -9.58
CA ALA A 51 7.17 -21.70 -10.37
C ALA A 51 7.86 -20.64 -11.24
N ALA A 52 8.91 -19.98 -10.76
CA ALA A 52 9.66 -18.99 -11.52
C ALA A 52 10.38 -19.61 -12.72
N LEU A 53 11.01 -20.78 -12.54
CA LEU A 53 11.62 -21.54 -13.63
C LEU A 53 10.58 -21.97 -14.69
N ALA A 54 9.37 -22.36 -14.26
CA ALA A 54 8.29 -22.66 -15.19
C ALA A 54 7.84 -21.43 -16.00
N ILE A 55 7.84 -20.22 -15.42
CA ILE A 55 7.55 -18.97 -16.16
C ILE A 55 8.60 -18.73 -17.25
N LEU A 56 9.89 -18.95 -16.94
CA LEU A 56 10.96 -18.83 -17.93
C LEU A 56 10.84 -19.87 -19.03
N GLN A 57 10.48 -21.10 -18.68
CA GLN A 57 10.27 -22.19 -19.62
C GLN A 57 9.09 -21.92 -20.57
N ASP A 58 8.02 -21.29 -20.08
CA ASP A 58 6.88 -20.87 -20.91
C ASP A 58 7.26 -19.76 -21.92
N GLY A 59 8.38 -19.06 -21.70
CA GLY A 59 8.86 -18.00 -22.59
C GLY A 59 8.19 -16.64 -22.36
N ASP A 60 7.52 -16.47 -21.22
CA ASP A 60 6.84 -15.22 -20.84
C ASP A 60 7.83 -14.04 -20.65
N ILE A 61 9.05 -14.32 -20.19
CA ILE A 61 10.09 -13.31 -19.96
C ILE A 61 11.48 -13.92 -20.15
N ALA A 62 12.44 -13.13 -20.64
CA ALA A 62 13.83 -13.56 -20.72
C ALA A 62 14.47 -13.67 -19.32
N PRO A 63 15.33 -14.66 -19.04
CA PRO A 63 15.92 -14.86 -17.70
C PRO A 63 16.58 -13.60 -17.11
N GLY A 64 17.33 -12.85 -17.91
CA GLY A 64 18.01 -11.62 -17.47
C GLY A 64 17.09 -10.42 -17.23
N LYS A 65 15.79 -10.56 -17.50
CA LYS A 65 14.76 -9.52 -17.30
C LYS A 65 13.77 -9.86 -16.20
N MET A 66 13.82 -11.08 -15.65
CA MET A 66 12.97 -11.51 -14.55
C MET A 66 13.46 -10.92 -13.23
N VAL A 67 13.07 -9.67 -12.97
CA VAL A 67 13.46 -8.90 -11.78
C VAL A 67 12.30 -8.68 -10.82
N GLY A 68 12.63 -8.38 -9.57
CA GLY A 68 11.66 -8.19 -8.51
C GLY A 68 12.30 -7.71 -7.21
N SER A 69 11.53 -7.84 -6.13
CA SER A 69 11.99 -7.57 -4.77
C SER A 69 12.89 -8.69 -4.24
N TRP A 70 13.54 -8.41 -3.11
CA TRP A 70 14.41 -9.36 -2.41
C TRP A 70 13.70 -10.67 -2.01
N ALA A 71 12.37 -10.65 -1.88
CA ALA A 71 11.56 -11.81 -1.51
C ALA A 71 10.94 -12.53 -2.73
N GLY A 72 11.30 -12.12 -3.95
CA GLY A 72 10.80 -12.73 -5.19
C GLY A 72 9.43 -12.24 -5.65
N ALA A 73 8.96 -11.10 -5.15
CA ALA A 73 7.77 -10.43 -5.70
C ALA A 73 8.15 -9.69 -6.99
N MET A 74 7.42 -9.89 -8.08
CA MET A 74 7.92 -9.63 -9.43
C MET A 74 7.23 -8.45 -10.13
N GLY A 75 7.99 -7.68 -10.91
CA GLY A 75 7.45 -6.72 -11.88
C GLY A 75 6.53 -5.65 -11.29
N HIS A 76 5.62 -5.13 -12.12
CA HIS A 76 4.66 -4.08 -11.77
C HIS A 76 3.67 -4.48 -10.68
N THR A 77 3.27 -5.76 -10.64
CA THR A 77 2.24 -6.28 -9.74
C THR A 77 2.79 -6.77 -8.41
N GLN A 78 4.10 -6.97 -8.30
CA GLN A 78 4.73 -7.63 -7.15
C GLN A 78 4.10 -9.02 -6.86
N PHE A 79 3.62 -9.71 -7.90
CA PHE A 79 3.20 -11.10 -7.75
C PHE A 79 4.39 -11.98 -7.41
N ILE A 80 4.22 -12.86 -6.43
CA ILE A 80 5.10 -14.02 -6.29
C ILE A 80 4.84 -15.01 -7.45
N PRO A 81 5.83 -15.83 -7.84
CA PRO A 81 5.73 -16.73 -8.99
C PRO A 81 4.48 -17.60 -9.03
N THR A 82 4.03 -18.19 -7.91
CA THR A 82 2.81 -19.00 -7.92
C THR A 82 1.54 -18.17 -8.17
N THR A 83 1.49 -16.94 -7.68
CA THR A 83 0.39 -16.01 -7.96
C THR A 83 0.38 -15.62 -9.43
N TYR A 84 1.55 -15.32 -10.01
CA TYR A 84 1.69 -15.09 -11.43
C TYR A 84 1.15 -16.27 -12.25
N ARG A 85 1.58 -17.50 -11.94
CA ARG A 85 1.15 -18.70 -12.66
C ARG A 85 -0.37 -18.88 -12.66
N ALA A 86 -1.03 -18.51 -11.57
CA ALA A 86 -2.47 -18.65 -11.39
C ALA A 86 -3.29 -17.50 -11.97
N HIS A 87 -2.73 -16.28 -12.06
CA HIS A 87 -3.53 -15.07 -12.28
C HIS A 87 -3.00 -14.11 -13.35
N ALA A 88 -1.76 -14.27 -13.83
CA ALA A 88 -1.23 -13.42 -14.88
C ALA A 88 -2.00 -13.61 -16.19
N VAL A 89 -2.19 -12.52 -16.92
CA VAL A 89 -2.98 -12.47 -18.16
C VAL A 89 -2.16 -11.82 -19.25
N ASP A 90 -2.17 -12.44 -20.42
CA ASP A 90 -1.77 -11.85 -21.70
C ASP A 90 -2.96 -11.00 -22.16
N PHE A 91 -2.84 -9.70 -21.97
CA PHE A 91 -3.87 -8.74 -22.34
C PHE A 91 -3.64 -8.16 -23.73
N THR A 92 -2.37 -8.02 -24.14
CA THR A 92 -1.99 -7.48 -25.45
C THR A 92 -2.21 -8.48 -26.58
N GLY A 93 -2.22 -9.77 -26.28
CA GLY A 93 -2.40 -10.88 -27.22
C GLY A 93 -1.11 -11.27 -27.96
N ASP A 94 0.07 -10.92 -27.44
CA ASP A 94 1.36 -11.19 -28.05
C ASP A 94 1.93 -12.58 -27.68
N GLY A 95 1.21 -13.34 -26.85
CA GLY A 95 1.58 -14.67 -26.39
C GLY A 95 2.38 -14.69 -25.09
N ARG A 96 2.59 -13.53 -24.44
CA ARG A 96 3.29 -13.42 -23.16
C ARG A 96 2.40 -12.76 -22.11
N ARG A 97 2.62 -13.10 -20.84
CA ARG A 97 1.96 -12.44 -19.71
C ARG A 97 2.94 -11.48 -19.03
N ASP A 98 3.46 -10.50 -19.78
CA ASP A 98 4.63 -9.72 -19.37
C ASP A 98 4.26 -8.63 -18.32
N ILE A 99 4.41 -8.97 -17.04
CA ILE A 99 4.20 -8.02 -15.94
C ILE A 99 5.42 -7.13 -15.64
N TRP A 100 6.45 -7.14 -16.48
CA TRP A 100 7.71 -6.39 -16.30
C TRP A 100 7.88 -5.26 -17.33
N ALA A 101 7.29 -5.38 -18.52
CA ALA A 101 7.43 -4.41 -19.60
C ALA A 101 7.06 -2.98 -19.19
N ASP A 102 7.61 -1.99 -19.89
CA ASP A 102 7.25 -0.58 -19.66
C ASP A 102 5.79 -0.28 -20.02
N ASP A 103 5.21 -1.04 -20.96
CA ASP A 103 3.76 -1.10 -21.13
C ASP A 103 3.14 -1.94 -20.00
N PRO A 104 2.34 -1.33 -19.10
CA PRO A 104 1.79 -2.02 -17.94
C PRO A 104 0.50 -2.80 -18.25
N ALA A 105 0.08 -2.92 -19.51
CA ALA A 105 -1.22 -3.48 -19.87
C ALA A 105 -1.48 -4.88 -19.26
N ASP A 106 -0.53 -5.80 -19.42
CA ASP A 106 -0.61 -7.15 -18.85
C ASP A 106 -0.61 -7.13 -17.33
N ALA A 107 0.22 -6.28 -16.72
CA ALA A 107 0.26 -6.11 -15.27
C ALA A 107 -1.08 -5.61 -14.69
N LEU A 108 -1.68 -4.59 -15.30
CA LEU A 108 -2.96 -4.03 -14.86
C LEU A 108 -4.10 -5.04 -15.05
N ALA A 109 -4.12 -5.74 -16.19
CA ALA A 109 -5.08 -6.80 -16.45
C ALA A 109 -4.93 -7.97 -15.46
N SER A 110 -3.69 -8.34 -15.14
CA SER A 110 -3.35 -9.39 -14.17
C SER A 110 -3.79 -9.03 -12.76
N ALA A 111 -3.54 -7.79 -12.32
CA ALA A 111 -4.00 -7.31 -11.01
C ALA A 111 -5.54 -7.28 -10.93
N ALA A 112 -6.22 -6.84 -11.99
CA ALA A 112 -7.68 -6.86 -12.06
C ALA A 112 -8.24 -8.30 -12.06
N ASN A 113 -7.59 -9.23 -12.79
CA ASN A 113 -7.97 -10.64 -12.81
C ASN A 113 -7.79 -11.29 -11.45
N TYR A 114 -6.68 -11.00 -10.75
CA TYR A 114 -6.44 -11.46 -9.39
C TYR A 114 -7.58 -11.05 -8.46
N LEU A 115 -7.89 -9.75 -8.36
CA LEU A 115 -8.98 -9.26 -7.51
C LEU A 115 -10.33 -9.89 -7.87
N ALA A 116 -10.64 -10.00 -9.17
CA ALA A 116 -11.87 -10.64 -9.63
C ALA A 116 -11.98 -12.10 -9.17
N LYS A 117 -10.88 -12.87 -9.28
CA LYS A 117 -10.80 -14.26 -8.84
C LYS A 117 -10.76 -14.40 -7.31
N SER A 118 -10.28 -13.39 -6.60
CA SER A 118 -10.28 -13.30 -5.14
C SER A 118 -11.63 -12.87 -4.54
N GLY A 119 -12.66 -12.67 -5.38
CA GLY A 119 -14.03 -12.41 -4.92
C GLY A 119 -14.41 -10.93 -4.92
N TRP A 120 -13.80 -10.09 -5.76
CA TRP A 120 -14.20 -8.69 -5.88
C TRP A 120 -15.68 -8.54 -6.25
N HIS A 121 -16.44 -7.82 -5.43
CA HIS A 121 -17.83 -7.47 -5.69
C HIS A 121 -17.89 -6.22 -6.58
N LYS A 122 -18.32 -6.41 -7.84
CA LYS A 122 -18.52 -5.30 -8.79
C LYS A 122 -19.49 -4.27 -8.23
N GLY A 123 -19.09 -3.00 -8.21
CA GLY A 123 -19.88 -1.90 -7.68
C GLY A 123 -19.95 -1.81 -6.14
N GLY A 124 -19.30 -2.73 -5.42
CA GLY A 124 -19.16 -2.67 -3.96
C GLY A 124 -18.07 -1.70 -3.53
N LEU A 125 -18.26 -1.06 -2.37
CA LEU A 125 -17.21 -0.28 -1.71
C LEU A 125 -16.19 -1.19 -1.02
N TRP A 126 -14.94 -0.75 -0.92
CA TRP A 126 -13.97 -1.34 0.00
C TRP A 126 -14.28 -0.92 1.43
N GLY A 127 -14.57 0.37 1.64
CA GLY A 127 -14.78 0.99 2.93
C GLY A 127 -15.05 2.48 2.77
N LEU A 128 -15.35 3.16 3.89
CA LEU A 128 -15.47 4.61 3.93
C LEU A 128 -15.25 5.13 5.36
N GLU A 129 -14.77 6.36 5.46
CA GLU A 129 -14.61 7.05 6.74
C GLU A 129 -15.96 7.49 7.29
N VAL A 130 -16.19 7.26 8.59
CA VAL A 130 -17.44 7.54 9.28
C VAL A 130 -17.24 8.43 10.51
N ARG A 131 -18.32 9.10 10.91
CA ARG A 131 -18.47 9.73 12.23
C ARG A 131 -19.30 8.83 13.13
N LEU A 132 -18.80 8.61 14.34
CA LEU A 132 -19.50 7.91 15.42
C LEU A 132 -20.13 8.96 16.35
N PRO A 133 -21.38 8.79 16.81
CA PRO A 133 -22.01 9.73 17.75
C PRO A 133 -21.53 9.55 19.20
N GLY A 134 -20.70 8.54 19.47
CA GLY A 134 -20.14 8.24 20.77
C GLY A 134 -19.12 7.10 20.68
N ALA A 135 -18.73 6.54 21.82
CA ALA A 135 -17.84 5.39 21.88
C ALA A 135 -18.45 4.17 21.19
N SER A 136 -17.60 3.35 20.56
CA SER A 136 -18.01 2.10 19.92
C SER A 136 -16.87 1.09 20.01
N ASP A 137 -17.24 -0.19 20.05
CA ASP A 137 -16.27 -1.28 20.06
C ASP A 137 -15.64 -1.47 18.68
N ASP A 138 -14.32 -1.68 18.67
CA ASP A 138 -13.57 -1.95 17.46
C ASP A 138 -13.85 -3.36 16.91
N LEU A 139 -13.64 -3.56 15.61
CA LEU A 139 -13.82 -4.84 14.91
C LEU A 139 -15.24 -5.43 14.96
N VAL A 140 -16.26 -4.63 15.26
CA VAL A 140 -17.66 -5.06 15.28
C VAL A 140 -18.27 -4.98 13.87
N THR A 141 -18.97 -6.04 13.46
CA THR A 141 -19.68 -6.10 12.18
C THR A 141 -21.18 -5.97 12.37
N ARG A 142 -21.82 -5.05 11.63
CA ARG A 142 -23.27 -4.84 11.65
C ARG A 142 -23.79 -4.56 10.25
N SER A 143 -25.11 -4.66 10.07
CA SER A 143 -25.77 -4.17 8.86
C SER A 143 -25.73 -2.63 8.82
N VAL A 144 -25.75 -2.05 7.62
CA VAL A 144 -25.82 -0.58 7.47
C VAL A 144 -27.06 0.02 8.14
N PRO A 145 -28.26 -0.60 8.10
CA PRO A 145 -29.41 -0.13 8.87
C PRO A 145 -29.15 -0.05 10.38
N ASP A 146 -28.48 -1.02 10.99
CA ASP A 146 -28.12 -0.98 12.42
C ASP A 146 -27.09 0.14 12.70
N TRP A 147 -26.09 0.31 11.83
CA TRP A 147 -25.16 1.45 11.93
C TRP A 147 -25.87 2.81 11.86
N ARG A 148 -26.82 2.98 10.94
CA ARG A 148 -27.62 4.19 10.82
C ARG A 148 -28.50 4.41 12.06
N ALA A 149 -29.15 3.37 12.58
CA ALA A 149 -29.96 3.45 13.80
C ALA A 149 -29.14 3.86 15.03
N ARG A 150 -27.85 3.52 15.04
CA ARG A 150 -26.86 3.96 16.05
C ARG A 150 -26.28 5.35 15.79
N GLY A 151 -26.75 6.07 14.77
CA GLY A 151 -26.32 7.42 14.43
C GLY A 151 -24.99 7.52 13.69
N VAL A 152 -24.45 6.42 13.14
CA VAL A 152 -23.23 6.46 12.32
C VAL A 152 -23.53 7.12 10.98
N THR A 153 -22.70 8.08 10.60
CA THR A 153 -22.82 8.84 9.34
C THR A 153 -21.50 8.87 8.58
N ARG A 154 -21.53 9.25 7.30
CA ARG A 154 -20.28 9.47 6.55
C ARG A 154 -19.49 10.62 7.16
N ALA A 155 -18.16 10.49 7.23
CA ALA A 155 -17.31 11.58 7.70
C ALA A 155 -17.35 12.80 6.77
N SER A 156 -17.55 12.60 5.48
CA SER A 156 -17.78 13.71 4.52
C SER A 156 -19.17 14.34 4.62
N GLY A 157 -20.06 13.82 5.48
CA GLY A 157 -21.48 14.17 5.50
C GLY A 157 -22.32 13.35 4.51
N GLY A 158 -23.64 13.42 4.69
CA GLY A 158 -24.61 12.66 3.90
C GLY A 158 -24.91 11.25 4.45
N ALA A 159 -25.83 10.56 3.77
CA ALA A 159 -26.29 9.23 4.17
C ALA A 159 -25.19 8.16 4.01
N LEU A 160 -25.09 7.25 4.97
CA LEU A 160 -24.23 6.07 4.89
C LEU A 160 -24.80 5.10 3.84
N PRO A 161 -24.17 4.84 2.69
CA PRO A 161 -24.72 3.94 1.66
C PRO A 161 -24.76 2.49 2.15
N ASP A 162 -25.70 1.71 1.60
CA ASP A 162 -25.84 0.29 1.94
C ASP A 162 -25.16 -0.59 0.89
N HIS A 163 -23.99 -1.14 1.25
CA HIS A 163 -23.26 -2.13 0.46
C HIS A 163 -23.17 -3.47 1.21
N GLY A 164 -24.15 -3.76 2.07
CA GLY A 164 -24.18 -4.93 2.94
C GLY A 164 -23.57 -4.68 4.31
N ALA A 165 -23.28 -5.77 5.04
CA ALA A 165 -22.69 -5.67 6.37
C ALA A 165 -21.29 -5.03 6.32
N ALA A 166 -21.00 -4.19 7.30
CA ALA A 166 -19.72 -3.49 7.42
C ALA A 166 -19.11 -3.67 8.81
N THR A 167 -17.80 -3.85 8.83
CA THR A 167 -16.99 -3.92 10.05
C THR A 167 -16.45 -2.55 10.40
N LEU A 168 -16.71 -2.07 11.63
CA LEU A 168 -16.08 -0.86 12.16
C LEU A 168 -14.62 -1.15 12.48
N ILE A 169 -13.74 -0.24 12.06
CA ILE A 169 -12.35 -0.21 12.52
C ILE A 169 -11.97 1.16 13.07
N LEU A 170 -11.14 1.15 14.11
CA LEU A 170 -10.55 2.32 14.75
C LEU A 170 -9.01 2.23 14.71
N PRO A 171 -8.33 2.55 13.58
CA PRO A 171 -6.89 2.34 13.41
C PRO A 171 -6.00 2.96 14.50
N ASN A 172 -6.43 4.09 15.06
CA ASN A 172 -5.73 4.81 16.13
C ASN A 172 -6.55 4.83 17.44
N GLY A 173 -7.46 3.88 17.61
CA GLY A 173 -8.37 3.83 18.75
C GLY A 173 -9.36 5.00 18.78
N ALA A 174 -9.91 5.24 19.97
CA ALA A 174 -10.85 6.33 20.21
C ALA A 174 -10.15 7.69 20.03
N GLY A 175 -10.60 8.49 19.07
CA GLY A 175 -10.06 9.84 18.77
C GLY A 175 -9.37 9.96 17.41
N GLY A 176 -9.05 8.83 16.77
CA GLY A 176 -8.61 8.80 15.37
C GLY A 176 -9.77 8.74 14.36
N PRO A 177 -9.47 8.66 13.05
CA PRO A 177 -10.47 8.39 12.03
C PRO A 177 -11.09 7.00 12.24
N ALA A 178 -12.40 6.89 12.00
CA ALA A 178 -13.14 5.63 12.07
C ALA A 178 -13.56 5.22 10.66
N PHE A 179 -13.53 3.93 10.35
CA PHE A 179 -13.92 3.42 9.03
C PHE A 179 -14.93 2.29 9.16
N LEU A 180 -15.92 2.28 8.26
CA LEU A 180 -16.72 1.09 7.99
C LEU A 180 -16.12 0.37 6.77
N LEU A 181 -15.76 -0.89 6.94
CA LEU A 181 -15.15 -1.74 5.92
C LEU A 181 -16.15 -2.77 5.41
N PHE A 182 -16.28 -2.87 4.09
CA PHE A 182 -17.21 -3.78 3.41
C PHE A 182 -16.45 -4.99 2.81
N ALA A 183 -17.18 -5.85 2.11
CA ALA A 183 -16.63 -7.09 1.55
C ALA A 183 -15.35 -6.90 0.72
N ASN A 184 -15.28 -5.84 -0.11
CA ASN A 184 -14.10 -5.61 -0.96
C ASN A 184 -12.83 -5.25 -0.18
N TYR A 185 -12.92 -4.77 1.06
CA TYR A 185 -11.73 -4.60 1.90
C TYR A 185 -11.02 -5.95 2.14
N ARG A 186 -11.79 -7.03 2.34
CA ARG A 186 -11.22 -8.37 2.52
C ARG A 186 -10.52 -8.85 1.26
N VAL A 187 -11.03 -8.48 0.09
CA VAL A 187 -10.42 -8.79 -1.22
C VAL A 187 -9.10 -8.03 -1.38
N LEU A 188 -9.03 -6.75 -0.98
CA LEU A 188 -7.76 -6.01 -0.99
C LEU A 188 -6.70 -6.68 -0.10
N ARG A 189 -7.11 -7.24 1.04
CA ARG A 189 -6.21 -7.98 1.94
C ARG A 189 -5.68 -9.29 1.38
N THR A 190 -6.28 -9.86 0.33
CA THR A 190 -5.69 -11.05 -0.29
C THR A 190 -4.43 -10.69 -1.08
N TYR A 191 -4.35 -9.46 -1.61
CA TYR A 191 -3.16 -8.96 -2.29
C TYR A 191 -1.99 -8.77 -1.30
N ASN A 192 -2.28 -8.18 -0.15
CA ASN A 192 -1.35 -8.05 0.98
C ASN A 192 -2.14 -7.98 2.30
N ASP A 193 -1.83 -8.88 3.23
CA ASP A 193 -2.63 -9.12 4.45
C ASP A 193 -2.46 -8.06 5.56
N SER A 194 -2.17 -6.81 5.18
CA SER A 194 -2.02 -5.68 6.09
C SER A 194 -3.24 -4.76 6.06
N MET A 195 -3.77 -4.41 7.23
CA MET A 195 -4.82 -3.39 7.34
C MET A 195 -4.36 -2.04 6.80
N LYS A 196 -3.11 -1.64 7.11
CA LYS A 196 -2.55 -0.36 6.62
C LYS A 196 -2.46 -0.36 5.09
N TYR A 197 -2.06 -1.48 4.50
CA TYR A 197 -2.03 -1.64 3.05
C TYR A 197 -3.44 -1.49 2.45
N ALA A 198 -4.42 -2.26 2.94
CA ALA A 198 -5.77 -2.26 2.38
C ALA A 198 -6.47 -0.90 2.56
N LEU A 199 -6.26 -0.22 3.69
CA LEU A 199 -6.70 1.17 3.90
C LEU A 199 -6.02 2.13 2.93
N GLY A 200 -4.70 1.99 2.73
CA GLY A 200 -3.92 2.82 1.81
C GLY A 200 -4.39 2.67 0.37
N VAL A 201 -4.53 1.43 -0.12
CA VAL A 201 -5.05 1.13 -1.46
C VAL A 201 -6.48 1.63 -1.62
N GLY A 202 -7.35 1.36 -0.64
CA GLY A 202 -8.73 1.82 -0.66
C GLY A 202 -8.82 3.35 -0.75
N HIS A 203 -8.10 4.06 0.13
CA HIS A 203 -8.09 5.51 0.12
C HIS A 203 -7.46 6.08 -1.15
N LEU A 204 -6.34 5.53 -1.62
CA LEU A 204 -5.72 5.97 -2.88
C LEU A 204 -6.67 5.76 -4.06
N SER A 205 -7.41 4.65 -4.10
CA SER A 205 -8.45 4.41 -5.12
C SER A 205 -9.53 5.49 -5.08
N ASP A 206 -9.99 5.88 -3.90
CA ASP A 206 -10.98 6.97 -3.76
C ASP A 206 -10.40 8.29 -4.27
N ARG A 207 -9.13 8.60 -3.93
CA ARG A 207 -8.44 9.81 -4.38
C ARG A 207 -8.27 9.85 -5.90
N LEU A 208 -7.90 8.72 -6.52
CA LEU A 208 -7.79 8.58 -7.98
C LEU A 208 -9.16 8.68 -8.68
N ALA A 209 -10.24 8.31 -8.00
CA ALA A 209 -11.61 8.48 -8.49
C ALA A 209 -12.17 9.90 -8.29
N GLY A 210 -11.37 10.84 -7.77
CA GLY A 210 -11.78 12.23 -7.50
C GLY A 210 -12.40 12.46 -6.12
N GLY A 211 -12.37 11.47 -5.23
CA GLY A 211 -12.79 11.60 -3.83
C GLY A 211 -11.90 12.56 -3.03
N GLY A 212 -12.44 13.16 -1.97
CA GLY A 212 -11.72 14.08 -1.08
C GLY A 212 -10.65 13.41 -0.20
N PRO A 213 -9.85 14.20 0.54
CA PRO A 213 -8.98 13.66 1.59
C PRO A 213 -9.81 13.07 2.74
N LEU A 214 -9.14 12.33 3.64
CA LEU A 214 -9.73 11.97 4.93
C LEU A 214 -10.10 13.23 5.72
N VAL A 215 -11.19 13.15 6.48
CA VAL A 215 -11.70 14.22 7.33
C VAL A 215 -11.03 14.20 8.69
N GLY A 216 -10.86 13.01 9.27
CA GLY A 216 -10.18 12.79 10.54
C GLY A 216 -8.66 12.85 10.41
N SER A 217 -8.00 13.13 11.53
CA SER A 217 -6.55 13.11 11.66
C SER A 217 -6.11 11.89 12.44
N PHE A 218 -5.05 11.23 12.00
CA PHE A 218 -4.38 10.17 12.76
C PHE A 218 -3.60 10.72 13.98
N GLY A 219 -3.51 12.04 14.13
CA GLY A 219 -2.83 12.69 15.25
C GLY A 219 -1.32 12.70 15.10
N GLU A 220 -0.64 12.70 16.24
CA GLU A 220 0.81 12.63 16.34
C GLU A 220 1.29 11.19 16.13
N ASP A 221 2.49 11.04 15.57
CA ASP A 221 3.19 9.76 15.54
C ASP A 221 3.89 9.46 16.88
N ALA A 222 4.64 8.35 16.91
CA ALA A 222 5.38 7.92 18.10
C ALA A 222 6.47 8.93 18.56
N GLN A 223 6.81 9.93 17.75
CA GLN A 223 7.78 10.98 18.07
C GLN A 223 7.10 12.32 18.41
N GLY A 224 5.77 12.34 18.54
CA GLY A 224 4.99 13.55 18.84
C GLY A 224 4.85 14.50 17.65
N LEU A 225 5.14 14.03 16.42
CA LEU A 225 5.00 14.84 15.21
C LEU A 225 3.70 14.53 14.49
N THR A 226 2.95 15.57 14.14
CA THR A 226 1.85 15.44 13.18
C THR A 226 2.38 15.25 11.75
N PHE A 227 1.54 14.76 10.83
CA PHE A 227 1.92 14.66 9.41
C PHE A 227 2.41 16.00 8.82
N LYS A 228 1.74 17.10 9.18
CA LYS A 228 2.13 18.45 8.76
C LYS A 228 3.51 18.85 9.28
N GLU A 229 3.81 18.48 10.52
CA GLU A 229 5.10 18.78 11.14
C GLU A 229 6.25 17.93 10.60
N ARG A 230 5.99 16.68 10.23
CA ARG A 230 6.99 15.88 9.51
C ARG A 230 7.36 16.50 8.15
N LYS A 231 6.36 17.00 7.41
CA LYS A 231 6.61 17.75 6.17
C LYS A 231 7.40 19.02 6.43
N GLU A 232 7.00 19.80 7.44
CA GLU A 232 7.72 21.02 7.83
C GLU A 232 9.19 20.71 8.20
N LEU A 233 9.44 19.63 8.93
CA LEU A 233 10.79 19.19 9.28
C LEU A 233 11.61 18.90 8.02
N GLN A 234 11.06 18.17 7.04
CA GLN A 234 11.73 17.88 5.77
C GLN A 234 12.02 19.15 4.95
N GLU A 235 11.05 20.06 4.85
CA GLU A 235 11.20 21.34 4.16
C GLU A 235 12.31 22.19 4.79
N ARG A 236 12.37 22.23 6.13
CA ARG A 236 13.39 22.98 6.87
C ARG A 236 14.78 22.37 6.75
N LEU A 237 14.90 21.04 6.82
CA LEU A 237 16.17 20.35 6.57
C LEU A 237 16.68 20.66 5.17
N THR A 238 15.82 20.52 4.16
CA THR A 238 16.17 20.82 2.76
C THR A 238 16.61 22.27 2.61
N LYS A 239 15.86 23.22 3.20
CA LYS A 239 16.22 24.65 3.21
C LYS A 239 17.55 24.93 3.92
N ALA A 240 17.90 24.14 4.95
CA ALA A 240 19.17 24.22 5.65
C ALA A 240 20.34 23.53 4.91
N GLY A 241 20.10 22.98 3.72
CA GLY A 241 21.12 22.32 2.88
C GLY A 241 21.22 20.81 3.07
N PHE A 242 20.26 20.18 3.75
CA PHE A 242 20.23 18.75 4.01
C PHE A 242 19.07 18.09 3.25
N ASP A 243 19.37 17.50 2.09
CA ASP A 243 18.38 16.98 1.15
C ASP A 243 17.60 15.79 1.71
N THR A 244 16.27 15.95 1.81
CA THR A 244 15.34 14.92 2.26
C THR A 244 14.65 14.16 1.12
N ASP A 245 14.97 14.45 -0.14
CA ASP A 245 14.30 13.95 -1.34
C ASP A 245 12.81 14.37 -1.40
N GLY A 246 12.57 15.64 -1.08
CA GLY A 246 11.24 16.24 -1.00
C GLY A 246 10.62 16.24 0.40
N ALA A 247 9.35 16.63 0.47
CA ALA A 247 8.60 16.82 1.72
C ALA A 247 7.23 16.13 1.67
N ASP A 248 7.26 14.79 1.73
CA ASP A 248 6.09 13.93 1.69
C ASP A 248 5.52 13.56 3.08
N GLY A 249 6.26 13.88 4.14
CA GLY A 249 5.93 13.57 5.53
C GLY A 249 6.27 12.13 5.92
N VAL A 250 6.97 11.37 5.07
CA VAL A 250 7.44 10.01 5.33
C VAL A 250 8.89 10.06 5.76
N ILE A 251 9.18 9.60 6.98
CA ILE A 251 10.56 9.56 7.50
C ILE A 251 11.25 8.29 6.98
N GLY A 252 11.73 8.37 5.74
CA GLY A 252 12.52 7.31 5.11
C GLY A 252 14.04 7.46 5.34
N ASP A 253 14.83 6.62 4.69
CA ASP A 253 16.29 6.60 4.83
C ASP A 253 16.93 7.95 4.48
N LYS A 254 16.47 8.60 3.40
CA LYS A 254 16.96 9.92 3.00
C LYS A 254 16.69 10.98 4.06
N THR A 255 15.47 11.04 4.59
CA THR A 255 15.13 11.96 5.68
C THR A 255 15.97 11.64 6.94
N THR A 256 16.13 10.36 7.30
CA THR A 256 16.96 9.93 8.43
C THR A 256 18.43 10.35 8.27
N LEU A 257 19.01 10.18 7.07
CA LEU A 257 20.37 10.59 6.77
C LEU A 257 20.53 12.12 6.81
N ALA A 258 19.57 12.86 6.27
CA ALA A 258 19.54 14.32 6.33
C ALA A 258 19.48 14.83 7.79
N ILE A 259 18.67 14.19 8.63
CA ILE A 259 18.60 14.49 10.07
C ILE A 259 19.97 14.27 10.71
N ARG A 260 20.59 13.10 10.52
CA ARG A 260 21.91 12.79 11.11
C ARG A 260 22.97 13.80 10.70
N ALA A 261 22.99 14.17 9.41
CA ALA A 261 23.92 15.14 8.89
C ALA A 261 23.68 16.54 9.48
N TYR A 262 22.42 16.96 9.62
CA TYR A 262 22.07 18.22 10.26
C TYR A 262 22.47 18.25 11.74
N GLU A 263 22.15 17.20 12.49
CA GLU A 263 22.50 17.08 13.91
C GLU A 263 24.03 17.20 14.10
N ALA A 264 24.80 16.45 13.31
CA ALA A 264 26.27 16.51 13.35
C ALA A 264 26.79 17.92 13.02
N ALA A 265 26.26 18.56 11.98
CA ALA A 265 26.67 19.90 11.56
C ALA A 265 26.33 21.00 12.58
N LYS A 266 25.33 20.76 13.44
CA LYS A 266 24.91 21.69 14.51
C LYS A 266 25.45 21.32 15.90
N GLY A 267 26.29 20.29 15.99
CA GLY A 267 26.85 19.83 17.27
C GLY A 267 25.79 19.24 18.22
N LEU A 268 24.69 18.73 17.68
CA LEU A 268 23.65 18.02 18.42
C LEU A 268 24.00 16.53 18.55
N ALA A 269 23.31 15.83 19.44
CA ALA A 269 23.37 14.37 19.48
C ALA A 269 22.85 13.79 18.15
N VAL A 270 23.63 12.91 17.52
CA VAL A 270 23.27 12.31 16.22
C VAL A 270 22.33 11.12 16.45
N THR A 271 21.02 11.38 16.40
CA THR A 271 19.98 10.38 16.63
C THR A 271 19.41 9.84 15.32
N GLY A 272 19.32 10.68 14.28
CA GLY A 272 18.57 10.39 13.07
C GLY A 272 17.05 10.38 13.26
N LEU A 273 16.54 10.82 14.41
CA LEU A 273 15.13 10.76 14.75
C LEU A 273 14.43 12.07 14.38
N ALA A 274 13.36 11.97 13.60
CA ALA A 274 12.45 13.08 13.38
C ALA A 274 11.64 13.32 14.67
N SER A 275 12.10 14.25 15.51
CA SER A 275 11.50 14.54 16.81
C SER A 275 10.95 15.96 16.90
N LYS A 276 10.04 16.20 17.84
CA LYS A 276 9.55 17.55 18.15
C LYS A 276 10.69 18.51 18.52
N ALA A 277 11.64 18.03 19.32
CA ALA A 277 12.81 18.80 19.74
C ALA A 277 13.67 19.23 18.54
N LEU A 278 13.88 18.33 17.57
CA LEU A 278 14.61 18.67 16.35
C LEU A 278 13.85 19.69 15.49
N LEU A 279 12.54 19.51 15.32
CA LEU A 279 11.71 20.47 14.59
C LEU A 279 11.75 21.86 15.25
N ASP A 280 11.64 21.92 16.57
CA ASP A 280 11.72 23.19 17.31
C ASP A 280 13.11 23.82 17.21
N HIS A 281 14.18 23.03 17.11
CA HIS A 281 15.51 23.55 16.81
C HIS A 281 15.60 24.11 15.38
N LEU A 282 15.01 23.44 14.38
CA LEU A 282 14.93 23.91 12.98
C LEU A 282 14.03 25.15 12.78
N ARG A 283 13.18 25.47 13.77
CA ARG A 283 12.31 26.66 13.75
C ARG A 283 12.99 27.93 14.23
N ARG A 284 14.10 27.81 14.96
CA ARG A 284 14.91 28.94 15.45
C ARG A 284 15.85 29.42 14.35
#